data_AF-A0A6C0D5I5-F1
#
_entry.id   AF-A0A6C0D5I5-F1
#
_cell.length_a   1.000
_cell.length_b   1.000
_cell.length_c   1.000
_cell.angle_alpha   90.00
_cell.angle_beta   90.00
_cell.angle_gamma   90.00
#
_symmetry.space_group_name_H-M   'P 1'
#
loop_
_entity.id
_entity.type
_entity.pdbx_description
1 polymer ?
#
loop_
_entity_poly.entity_id
_entity_poly.type
_entity_poly.pdbx_seq_one_letter_code
_entity_poly.pdbx_strand_id
1 'polypeptide(L)'
;MKVSYLKIDKFFYVYLFLITLFSISSQYLFKKIQKKELPVSYLIFGVTMYALLGFVIYKLLHYGNIIILNVIWHLIYFILLFLMGYFIFQEKFNIQKLVALLFGVISLFIFMMYGID
;
A
#
# COMPACT_ATOMS: atom_id res chain seq x y z
N MET A 1 16.51 -24.35 -5.02
CA MET A 1 17.03 -23.83 -3.73
C MET A 1 15.81 -23.64 -2.82
N LYS A 2 15.67 -24.40 -1.71
CA LYS A 2 14.53 -24.21 -0.78
C LYS A 2 14.73 -22.86 -0.09
N VAL A 3 13.94 -21.87 -0.47
CA VAL A 3 13.93 -20.56 0.18
C VAL A 3 13.30 -20.76 1.55
N SER A 4 14.11 -20.66 2.60
CA SER A 4 13.63 -20.67 3.97
C SER A 4 13.18 -19.26 4.34
N TYR A 5 11.87 -19.04 4.40
CA TYR A 5 11.31 -17.75 4.85
C TYR A 5 11.49 -17.59 6.36
N LEU A 6 11.69 -16.34 6.79
CA LEU A 6 11.62 -16.00 8.21
C LEU A 6 10.20 -16.22 8.72
N LYS A 7 10.07 -16.63 9.99
CA LYS A 7 8.76 -16.70 10.63
C LYS A 7 8.19 -15.29 10.78
N ILE A 8 6.87 -15.17 10.67
CA ILE A 8 6.16 -13.93 10.94
C ILE A 8 6.43 -13.51 12.38
N ASP A 9 7.04 -12.35 12.55
CA ASP A 9 7.40 -11.76 13.84
C ASP A 9 6.98 -10.29 13.91
N LYS A 10 7.37 -9.59 14.98
CA LYS A 10 7.03 -8.16 15.13
C LYS A 10 7.61 -7.29 14.00
N PHE A 11 8.76 -7.67 13.44
CA PHE A 11 9.39 -6.90 12.37
C PHE A 11 8.60 -6.99 11.07
N PHE A 12 7.99 -8.14 10.77
CA PHE A 12 7.06 -8.26 9.64
C PHE A 12 5.97 -7.18 9.67
N TYR A 13 5.27 -7.04 10.80
CA TYR A 13 4.21 -6.03 10.93
C TYR A 13 4.75 -4.60 10.88
N VAL A 14 5.95 -4.35 11.41
CA VAL A 14 6.61 -3.04 11.32
C VAL A 14 6.94 -2.70 9.87
N TYR A 15 7.51 -3.63 9.10
CA TYR A 15 7.80 -3.40 7.69
C TYR A 15 6.51 -3.19 6.89
N LEU A 16 5.45 -3.94 7.20
CA LEU A 16 4.15 -3.79 6.56
C LEU A 16 3.49 -2.43 6.86
N PHE A 17 3.65 -1.94 8.10
CA PHE A 17 3.25 -0.59 8.45
C PHE A 17 4.09 0.47 7.70
N LEU A 18 5.41 0.31 7.64
CA LEU A 18 6.32 1.25 6.98
C LEU A 18 6.07 1.36 5.48
N ILE A 19 5.88 0.24 4.77
CA ILE A 19 5.54 0.29 3.33
C ILE A 19 4.22 1.03 3.10
N THR A 20 3.26 0.84 3.99
CA THR A 20 1.94 1.46 3.89
C THR A 20 2.04 2.96 4.13
N LEU A 21 2.77 3.36 5.17
CA LEU A 21 3.01 4.76 5.52
C LEU A 21 3.77 5.49 4.41
N PHE A 22 4.84 4.91 3.87
CA PHE A 22 5.60 5.53 2.79
C PHE A 22 4.80 5.63 1.49
N SER A 23 4.03 4.61 1.14
CA SER A 23 3.17 4.61 -0.05
C SER A 23 2.11 5.71 0.02
N ILE A 24 1.38 5.79 1.13
CA ILE A 24 0.32 6.78 1.34
C ILE A 24 0.89 8.19 1.40
N SER A 25 1.99 8.39 2.14
CA SER A 25 2.63 9.70 2.26
C SER A 25 3.12 10.23 0.92
N SER A 26 3.77 9.38 0.13
CA SER A 26 4.22 9.70 -1.22
C SER A 26 3.04 10.16 -2.11
N GLN A 27 1.97 9.39 -2.13
CA GLN A 27 0.81 9.68 -2.98
C GLN A 27 0.03 10.91 -2.52
N TYR A 28 -0.08 11.10 -1.20
CA TYR A 28 -0.66 12.30 -0.63
C TYR A 28 0.07 13.55 -1.13
N LEU A 29 1.40 13.55 -1.03
CA LEU A 29 2.24 14.66 -1.49
C LEU A 29 2.09 14.88 -3.00
N PHE A 30 2.17 13.81 -3.79
CA PHE A 30 1.99 13.90 -5.25
C PHE A 30 0.63 14.50 -5.63
N LYS A 31 -0.44 14.07 -4.97
CA LYS A 31 -1.79 14.61 -5.21
C LYS A 31 -1.90 16.08 -4.83
N LYS A 32 -1.34 16.50 -3.69
CA LYS A 32 -1.33 17.90 -3.24
C LYS A 32 -0.50 18.81 -4.16
N ILE A 33 0.66 18.33 -4.62
CA ILE A 33 1.49 19.04 -5.61
C ILE A 33 0.74 19.17 -6.94
N GLN A 34 0.09 18.09 -7.40
CA GLN A 34 -0.73 18.12 -8.62
C GLN A 34 -1.86 19.15 -8.53
N LYS A 35 -2.51 19.28 -7.37
CA LYS A 35 -3.55 20.28 -7.10
C LYS A 35 -3.00 21.71 -6.90
N LYS A 36 -1.68 21.91 -7.00
CA LYS A 36 -0.98 23.19 -6.73
C LYS A 36 -1.17 23.71 -5.29
N GLU A 37 -1.50 22.83 -4.35
CA GLU A 37 -1.65 23.17 -2.93
C GLU A 37 -0.30 23.13 -2.19
N LEU A 38 0.71 22.44 -2.76
CA LEU A 38 2.08 22.39 -2.26
C LEU A 38 3.06 22.81 -3.36
N PRO A 39 4.19 23.46 -3.00
CA PRO A 39 5.20 23.82 -3.97
C PRO A 39 5.94 22.58 -4.48
N VAL A 40 6.46 22.68 -5.72
CA VAL A 40 7.16 21.58 -6.41
C VAL A 40 8.39 21.09 -5.65
N SER A 41 8.97 21.91 -4.77
CA SER A 41 10.09 21.51 -3.89
C SER A 41 9.76 20.29 -3.01
N TYR A 42 8.50 20.09 -2.62
CA TYR A 42 8.06 18.92 -1.85
C TYR A 42 8.02 17.63 -2.68
N LEU A 43 8.18 17.70 -4.01
CA LEU A 43 8.26 16.53 -4.88
C LEU A 43 9.46 15.67 -4.51
N ILE A 44 10.59 16.29 -4.14
CA ILE A 44 11.78 15.58 -3.67
C ILE A 44 11.42 14.68 -2.49
N PHE A 45 10.68 15.20 -1.51
CA PHE A 45 10.26 14.44 -0.34
C PHE A 45 9.31 13.30 -0.70
N GLY A 46 8.34 13.53 -1.61
CA GLY A 46 7.45 12.48 -2.10
C GLY A 46 8.18 11.36 -2.85
N VAL A 47 9.20 11.71 -3.64
CA VAL A 47 10.06 10.75 -4.34
C VAL A 47 10.97 10.00 -3.36
N THR A 48 11.54 10.66 -2.36
CA THR A 48 12.34 10.00 -1.31
C THR A 48 11.51 8.99 -0.53
N MET A 49 10.28 9.34 -0.14
CA MET A 49 9.36 8.40 0.51
C MET A 49 9.05 7.20 -0.39
N TYR A 50 8.84 7.43 -1.69
CA TYR A 50 8.62 6.36 -2.66
C TYR A 50 9.87 5.50 -2.91
N ALA A 51 11.08 6.06 -2.80
CA ALA A 51 12.31 5.28 -2.87
C ALA A 51 12.53 4.41 -1.63
N LEU A 52 12.25 4.96 -0.43
CA LEU A 52 12.32 4.23 0.84
C LEU A 52 11.34 3.04 0.87
N LEU A 53 10.17 3.18 0.24
CA LEU A 53 9.24 2.09 0.02
C LEU A 53 9.93 0.85 -0.58
N GLY A 54 10.71 1.03 -1.66
CA GLY A 54 11.42 -0.05 -2.33
C GLY A 54 12.43 -0.76 -1.41
N PHE A 55 13.12 0.00 -0.57
CA PHE A 55 14.04 -0.57 0.43
C PHE A 55 13.32 -1.42 1.48
N VAL A 56 12.17 -0.95 1.98
CA VAL A 56 11.39 -1.72 2.97
C VAL A 56 10.80 -2.98 2.33
N ILE A 57 10.32 -2.91 1.08
CA ILE A 57 9.86 -4.09 0.34
C ILE A 57 10.99 -5.12 0.21
N TYR A 58 12.20 -4.70 -0.14
CA TYR A 58 13.36 -5.60 -0.20
C TYR A 58 13.57 -6.37 1.11
N LYS A 59 13.43 -5.71 2.26
CA LYS A 59 13.51 -6.36 3.58
C LYS A 59 12.32 -7.27 3.86
N LEU A 60 11.13 -6.93 3.39
CA LEU A 60 9.91 -7.72 3.58
C LEU A 60 9.97 -9.05 2.81
N LEU A 61 10.64 -9.10 1.66
CA LEU A 61 10.78 -10.32 0.82
C LEU A 61 11.43 -11.51 1.55
N HIS A 62 12.12 -11.28 2.67
CA HIS A 62 12.66 -12.36 3.49
C HIS A 62 11.57 -13.16 4.26
N TYR A 63 10.35 -12.64 4.35
CA TYR A 63 9.25 -13.25 5.12
C TYR A 63 8.26 -14.07 4.27
N GLY A 64 8.33 -13.98 2.94
CA GLY A 64 7.38 -14.69 2.09
C GLY A 64 7.62 -14.50 0.60
N ASN A 65 6.82 -15.20 -0.20
CA ASN A 65 6.83 -15.07 -1.65
C ASN A 65 6.41 -13.62 -2.03
N ILE A 66 7.13 -13.03 -2.98
CA ILE A 66 6.83 -11.70 -3.53
C ILE A 66 5.36 -11.55 -3.94
N ILE A 67 4.75 -12.61 -4.50
CA ILE A 67 3.34 -12.60 -4.91
C ILE A 67 2.44 -12.40 -3.70
N ILE A 68 2.62 -13.21 -2.64
CA ILE A 68 1.77 -13.18 -1.44
C ILE A 68 1.95 -11.86 -0.69
N LEU A 69 3.19 -11.42 -0.49
CA LEU A 69 3.49 -10.17 0.20
C LEU A 69 2.92 -8.95 -0.54
N ASN A 70 3.03 -8.95 -1.87
CA ASN A 70 2.51 -7.86 -2.67
C ASN A 70 0.98 -7.78 -2.61
N VAL A 71 0.30 -8.92 -2.61
CA VAL A 71 -1.15 -8.97 -2.41
C VAL A 71 -1.50 -8.41 -1.04
N ILE A 72 -0.94 -8.93 0.06
CA ILE A 72 -1.25 -8.45 1.42
C ILE A 72 -1.03 -6.92 1.53
N TRP A 73 0.09 -6.42 1.01
CA TRP A 73 0.39 -4.99 1.02
C TRP A 73 -0.62 -4.18 0.22
N HIS A 74 -0.90 -4.55 -1.03
CA HIS A 74 -1.84 -3.81 -1.87
C HIS A 74 -3.24 -3.76 -1.30
N LEU A 75 -3.64 -4.76 -0.52
CA LEU A 75 -4.95 -4.81 0.11
C LEU A 75 -5.08 -3.81 1.25
N ILE A 76 -4.11 -3.79 2.16
CA ILE A 76 -4.06 -2.83 3.26
C ILE A 76 -3.95 -1.40 2.70
N TYR A 77 -3.08 -1.23 1.71
CA TYR A 77 -2.91 0.03 1.01
C TYR A 77 -4.19 0.50 0.31
N PHE A 78 -4.92 -0.38 -0.38
CA PHE A 78 -6.16 -0.03 -1.09
C PHE A 78 -7.24 0.49 -0.13
N ILE A 79 -7.44 -0.19 1.00
CA ILE A 79 -8.41 0.23 2.02
C ILE A 79 -8.05 1.63 2.56
N LEU A 80 -6.77 1.85 2.89
CA LEU A 80 -6.33 3.13 3.44
C LEU A 80 -6.37 4.27 2.42
N LEU A 81 -6.04 3.99 1.16
CA LEU A 81 -6.18 4.95 0.07
C LEU A 81 -7.63 5.39 -0.12
N PHE A 82 -8.56 4.43 -0.03
CA PHE A 82 -9.98 4.71 -0.13
C PHE A 82 -10.45 5.62 1.02
N LEU A 83 -10.05 5.31 2.25
CA LEU A 83 -10.30 6.15 3.42
C LEU A 83 -9.70 7.56 3.24
N MET A 84 -8.47 7.66 2.73
CA MET A 84 -7.82 8.93 2.46
C MET A 84 -8.54 9.74 1.37
N GLY A 85 -8.97 9.08 0.30
CA GLY A 85 -9.76 9.69 -0.78
C GLY A 85 -11.05 10.31 -0.26
N TYR A 86 -11.73 9.62 0.65
CA TYR A 86 -12.96 10.12 1.27
C TYR A 86 -12.72 11.25 2.26
N PHE A 87 -11.89 11.02 3.29
CA PHE A 87 -11.75 11.97 4.40
C PHE A 87 -10.87 13.18 4.06
N ILE A 88 -9.76 12.97 3.36
CA ILE A 88 -8.75 14.01 3.14
C ILE A 88 -9.02 14.77 1.84
N PHE A 89 -9.34 14.06 0.77
CA PHE A 89 -9.54 14.68 -0.53
C PHE A 89 -11.00 15.02 -0.85
N GLN A 90 -11.92 14.65 0.05
CA GLN A 90 -13.37 14.83 -0.09
C GLN A 90 -13.87 14.45 -1.49
N GLU A 91 -13.31 13.37 -2.04
CA GLU A 91 -13.71 12.94 -3.37
C GLU A 91 -15.17 12.46 -3.32
N LYS A 92 -16.00 12.95 -4.26
CA LYS A 92 -17.40 12.53 -4.34
C LYS A 92 -17.48 11.02 -4.47
N PHE A 93 -18.27 10.40 -3.60
CA PHE A 93 -18.62 9.00 -3.69
C PHE A 93 -19.44 8.78 -4.96
N ASN A 94 -18.91 7.97 -5.87
CA ASN A 94 -19.63 7.49 -7.04
C ASN A 94 -19.87 5.98 -6.84
N ILE A 95 -21.01 5.48 -7.31
CA ILE A 95 -21.38 4.05 -7.26
C ILE A 95 -20.25 3.19 -7.84
N GLN A 96 -19.57 3.68 -8.88
CA GLN A 96 -18.39 3.04 -9.47
C GLN A 96 -17.26 2.77 -8.46
N LYS A 97 -16.97 3.72 -7.56
CA LYS A 97 -15.92 3.58 -6.53
C LYS A 97 -16.30 2.57 -5.45
N LEU A 98 -17.60 2.51 -5.11
CA LEU A 98 -18.12 1.54 -4.15
C LEU A 98 -18.07 0.12 -4.72
N VAL A 99 -18.46 -0.05 -5.99
CA VAL A 99 -18.35 -1.32 -6.71
C VAL A 99 -16.88 -1.75 -6.80
N ALA A 100 -15.96 -0.83 -7.10
CA ALA A 100 -14.52 -1.11 -7.08
C ALA A 100 -14.01 -1.56 -5.70
N LEU A 101 -14.50 -0.93 -4.62
CA LEU A 101 -14.18 -1.36 -3.25
C LEU A 101 -14.66 -2.79 -3.00
N LEU A 102 -15.90 -3.10 -3.36
CA LEU A 102 -16.49 -4.44 -3.20
C LEU A 102 -15.70 -5.50 -3.98
N PHE A 103 -15.35 -5.24 -5.24
CA PHE A 103 -14.49 -6.15 -6.01
C PHE A 103 -13.11 -6.31 -5.38
N GLY A 104 -12.53 -5.24 -4.84
CA GLY A 104 -11.28 -5.30 -4.08
C GLY A 104 -11.37 -6.19 -2.84
N VAL A 105 -12.50 -6.13 -2.12
CA VAL A 105 -12.77 -6.98 -0.94
C VAL A 105 -13.06 -8.44 -1.33
N ILE A 106 -13.72 -8.67 -2.47
CA ILE A 106 -13.99 -10.02 -2.98
C ILE A 106 -12.68 -10.68 -3.44
N SER A 107 -11.81 -9.96 -4.17
CA SER A 107 -10.51 -10.52 -4.58
C SER A 107 -9.63 -10.85 -3.37
N LEU A 108 -9.69 -10.02 -2.33
CA LEU A 108 -9.16 -10.25 -0.99
C LEU A 108 -9.58 -11.59 -0.40
N PHE A 109 -10.88 -11.84 -0.40
CA PHE A 109 -11.47 -13.02 0.20
C PHE A 109 -11.07 -14.29 -0.55
N ILE A 110 -11.10 -14.25 -1.88
CA ILE A 110 -10.67 -15.35 -2.74
C ILE A 110 -9.19 -15.65 -2.51
N PHE A 111 -8.34 -14.62 -2.45
CA PHE A 111 -6.91 -14.81 -2.22
C PHE A 111 -6.61 -15.42 -0.84
N MET A 112 -7.33 -15.02 0.21
CA MET A 112 -7.13 -15.58 1.55
C MET A 112 -7.58 -17.05 1.66
N MET A 113 -8.61 -17.46 0.90
CA MET A 113 -9.10 -18.84 0.90
C MET A 113 -8.29 -19.79 0.00
N TYR A 114 -7.76 -19.30 -1.13
CA TYR A 114 -7.16 -20.15 -2.16
C TYR A 114 -5.71 -19.81 -2.53
N GLY A 115 -5.15 -18.72 -2.00
CA GLY A 115 -3.80 -18.24 -2.32
C GLY A 115 -2.74 -18.58 -1.27
N ILE A 116 -3.11 -19.24 -0.17
CA ILE A 116 -2.22 -19.68 0.91
C ILE A 116 -2.03 -21.21 0.80
N ASP A 117 -1.49 -21.65 -0.33
CA ASP A 117 -0.92 -23.00 -0.52
C ASP A 117 0.58 -22.90 -0.80
#